data_AF-A0A0G0YR58-F1
#
_entry.id   AF-A0A0G0YR58-F1
#
_cell.length_a   1.000
_cell.length_b   1.000
_cell.length_c   1.000
_cell.angle_alpha   90.00
_cell.angle_beta   90.00
_cell.angle_gamma   90.00
#
_symmetry.space_group_name_H-M   'P 1'
#
loop_
_entity.id
_entity.type
_entity.pdbx_description
1 polymer ?
#
loop_
_entity_poly.entity_id
_entity_poly.type
_entity_poly.pdbx_seq_one_letter_code
_entity_poly.pdbx_strand_id
1 'polypeptide(L)'
;MKENIFETIKKLDNNGKEYWSSRELSEILEYADYRKFLGVIEKAKIACENSGEVIHNHFVHTDEMVPIGSGAERPVDTIYLSRYACYLIVQNSDPTKVVVAKGQTYFAIQTRRQENAENIKGEGNANLAHFNVGQKVRNTIVSLGGTMPEELPTPDAIGKAETRIRSSKKIKK
;
A
#
# COMPACT_ATOMS: atom_id res chain seq x y z
N MET A 1 -4.71 -7.91 -7.66
CA MET A 1 -5.23 -7.17 -6.49
C MET A 1 -6.21 -6.14 -7.02
N LYS A 2 -7.43 -6.03 -6.48
CA LYS A 2 -8.26 -4.85 -6.80
C LYS A 2 -7.53 -3.64 -6.23
N GLU A 3 -7.13 -2.71 -7.10
CA GLU A 3 -6.50 -1.47 -6.67
C GLU A 3 -7.41 -0.74 -5.67
N ASN A 4 -6.80 -0.24 -4.60
CA ASN A 4 -7.49 0.53 -3.59
C ASN A 4 -7.97 1.85 -4.22
N ILE A 5 -9.16 2.32 -3.85
CA ILE A 5 -9.79 3.54 -4.39
C ILE A 5 -8.92 4.79 -4.24
N PHE A 6 -8.02 4.83 -3.25
CA PHE A 6 -7.03 5.92 -3.14
C PHE A 6 -5.92 5.79 -4.19
N GLU A 7 -5.48 4.58 -4.53
CA GLU A 7 -4.40 4.41 -5.51
C GLU A 7 -4.81 4.86 -6.91
N THR A 8 -6.10 4.79 -7.24
CA THR A 8 -6.61 5.16 -8.56
C THR A 8 -6.55 6.67 -8.83
N ILE A 9 -6.53 7.50 -7.80
CA ILE A 9 -6.45 8.97 -7.90
C ILE A 9 -5.16 9.54 -7.31
N LYS A 10 -4.17 8.67 -7.08
CA LYS A 10 -2.84 9.10 -6.63
C LYS A 10 -2.14 9.85 -7.76
N LYS A 11 -1.67 11.05 -7.44
CA LYS A 11 -0.80 11.86 -8.31
C LYS A 11 0.61 11.91 -7.71
N LEU A 12 1.60 12.24 -8.54
CA LEU A 12 2.98 12.47 -8.13
C LEU A 12 3.34 13.92 -8.48
N ASP A 13 3.98 14.61 -7.55
CA ASP A 13 4.53 15.93 -7.82
C ASP A 13 5.85 15.86 -8.60
N ASN A 14 6.43 17.02 -8.91
CA ASN A 14 7.70 17.12 -9.64
C ASN A 14 8.89 16.45 -8.92
N ASN A 15 8.77 16.21 -7.61
CA ASN A 15 9.78 15.54 -6.80
C ASN A 15 9.47 14.04 -6.60
N GLY A 16 8.43 13.52 -7.25
CA GLY A 16 7.97 12.14 -7.10
C GLY A 16 7.24 11.87 -5.77
N LYS A 17 6.86 12.90 -5.02
CA LYS A 17 6.07 12.76 -3.80
C LYS A 17 4.60 12.57 -4.17
N GLU A 18 3.97 11.58 -3.55
CA GLU A 18 2.55 11.31 -3.76
C GLU A 18 1.65 12.35 -3.11
N TYR A 19 0.57 12.69 -3.81
CA TYR A 19 -0.49 13.55 -3.31
C TYR A 19 -1.85 13.21 -3.94
N TRP A 20 -2.91 13.73 -3.34
CA TRP A 20 -4.29 13.57 -3.80
C TRP A 20 -5.00 14.91 -3.87
N SER A 21 -5.83 15.13 -4.89
CA SER A 21 -6.71 16.31 -4.96
C SER A 21 -7.92 16.12 -4.05
N SER A 22 -8.24 17.11 -3.22
CA SER A 22 -9.46 17.10 -2.43
C SER A 22 -10.72 17.08 -3.30
N ARG A 23 -10.68 17.59 -4.53
CA ARG A 23 -11.81 17.54 -5.47
C ARG A 23 -12.08 16.12 -5.92
N GLU A 24 -11.07 15.43 -6.44
CA GLU A 24 -11.19 14.02 -6.86
C GLU A 24 -11.55 13.11 -5.69
N LEU A 25 -10.97 13.34 -4.51
CA LEU A 25 -11.29 12.57 -3.32
C LEU A 25 -12.76 12.76 -2.90
N SER A 26 -13.30 13.96 -3.01
CA SER A 26 -14.71 14.23 -2.70
C SER A 26 -15.66 13.45 -3.62
N GLU A 27 -15.32 13.34 -4.91
CA GLU A 27 -16.10 12.59 -5.90
C GLU A 27 -16.07 11.10 -5.62
N ILE A 28 -14.89 10.55 -5.33
CA ILE A 28 -14.70 9.12 -5.02
C ILE A 28 -15.38 8.71 -3.71
N LEU A 29 -15.47 9.64 -2.75
CA LEU A 29 -16.20 9.45 -1.49
C LEU A 29 -17.68 9.83 -1.62
N GLU A 30 -18.18 10.07 -2.83
CA GLU A 30 -19.58 10.32 -3.16
C GLU A 30 -20.18 11.55 -2.44
N TYR A 31 -19.40 12.61 -2.26
CA TYR A 31 -19.88 13.91 -1.77
C TYR A 31 -20.37 14.77 -2.94
N ALA A 32 -21.69 14.87 -3.10
CA ALA A 32 -22.30 15.71 -4.14
C ALA A 32 -22.09 17.23 -3.92
N ASP A 33 -21.93 17.66 -2.66
CA ASP A 33 -21.67 19.05 -2.29
C ASP A 33 -20.29 19.15 -1.65
N TYR A 34 -19.36 19.81 -2.36
CA TYR A 34 -17.99 20.00 -1.90
C TYR A 34 -17.90 20.78 -0.58
N ARG A 35 -18.86 21.66 -0.26
CA ARG A 35 -18.88 22.38 1.03
C ARG A 35 -19.08 21.44 2.21
N LYS A 36 -19.88 20.38 2.03
CA LYS A 36 -20.03 19.33 3.04
C LYS A 36 -18.73 18.55 3.21
N PHE A 37 -18.01 18.34 2.12
CA PHE A 37 -16.71 17.69 2.16
C PHE A 37 -15.64 18.54 2.86
N LEU A 38 -15.63 19.86 2.66
CA LEU A 38 -14.79 20.78 3.43
C LEU A 38 -15.02 20.63 4.94
N GLY A 39 -16.26 20.46 5.39
CA GLY A 39 -16.56 20.19 6.80
C GLY A 39 -15.93 18.88 7.33
N VAL A 40 -15.72 17.89 6.48
CA VAL A 40 -14.99 16.65 6.83
C VAL A 40 -13.49 16.91 6.90
N ILE A 41 -12.96 17.68 5.95
CA ILE A 41 -11.54 18.07 5.93
C ILE A 41 -11.18 18.84 7.21
N GLU A 42 -12.05 19.76 7.68
CA GLU A 42 -11.79 20.48 8.93
C GLU A 42 -11.73 19.54 10.14
N LYS A 43 -12.62 18.54 10.23
CA LYS A 43 -12.53 17.50 11.27
C LYS A 43 -11.22 16.71 11.17
N ALA A 44 -10.79 16.38 9.95
CA ALA A 44 -9.53 15.69 9.72
C ALA A 44 -8.30 16.54 10.10
N LYS A 45 -8.31 17.86 9.84
CA LYS A 45 -7.27 18.79 10.29
C LYS A 45 -7.18 18.85 11.81
N ILE A 46 -8.32 18.90 12.50
CA ILE A 46 -8.38 18.85 13.97
C ILE A 46 -7.79 17.54 14.49
N ALA A 47 -8.14 16.40 13.88
CA ALA A 47 -7.58 15.10 14.25
C ALA A 47 -6.06 15.02 14.02
N CYS A 48 -5.58 15.60 12.91
CA CYS A 48 -4.15 15.71 12.59
C CYS A 48 -3.40 16.50 13.67
N GLU A 49 -3.87 17.70 13.99
CA GLU A 49 -3.26 18.58 15.01
C GLU A 49 -3.27 17.93 16.40
N ASN A 50 -4.40 17.34 16.81
CA ASN A 50 -4.51 16.63 18.09
C ASN A 50 -3.60 15.40 18.18
N SER A 51 -3.18 14.84 17.04
CA SER A 51 -2.21 13.74 16.97
C SER A 51 -0.75 14.23 17.05
N GLY A 52 -0.53 15.55 17.18
CA GLY A 52 0.80 16.16 17.19
C GLY A 52 1.39 16.39 15.80
N GLU A 53 0.63 16.13 14.74
CA GLU A 53 1.08 16.28 13.37
C GLU A 53 0.86 17.72 12.87
N VAL A 54 1.76 18.16 11.99
CA VAL A 54 1.74 19.51 11.46
C VAL A 54 0.82 19.61 10.24
N ILE A 55 -0.30 20.34 10.37
CA ILE A 55 -1.35 20.41 9.34
C ILE A 55 -0.80 20.71 7.94
N HIS A 56 0.13 21.66 7.80
CA HIS A 56 0.64 22.08 6.50
C HIS A 56 1.48 21.02 5.77
N ASN A 57 1.95 19.96 6.47
CA ASN A 57 2.61 18.82 5.84
C ASN A 57 1.62 17.89 5.12
N HIS A 58 0.33 18.02 5.45
CA HIS A 58 -0.72 17.07 5.10
C HIS A 58 -1.86 17.69 4.30
N PHE A 59 -2.16 18.98 4.51
CA PHE A 59 -3.25 19.72 3.88
C PHE A 59 -2.72 21.03 3.28
N VAL A 60 -2.41 21.03 1.98
CA VAL A 60 -1.84 22.18 1.28
C VAL A 60 -2.89 22.81 0.37
N HIS A 61 -3.29 24.05 0.63
CA HIS A 61 -4.21 24.77 -0.27
C HIS A 61 -3.47 25.20 -1.54
N THR A 62 -4.14 25.05 -2.67
CA THR A 62 -3.61 25.35 -4.00
C THR A 62 -4.75 25.64 -4.96
N ASP A 63 -4.48 26.40 -6.01
CA ASP A 63 -5.38 26.53 -7.15
C ASP A 63 -5.04 25.46 -8.19
N GLU A 64 -5.90 24.45 -8.32
CA GLU A 64 -5.75 23.42 -9.37
C GLU A 64 -6.43 23.92 -10.65
N MET A 65 -5.70 23.96 -11.76
CA MET A 65 -6.27 24.30 -13.07
C MET A 65 -7.08 23.10 -13.59
N VAL A 66 -8.37 23.31 -13.85
CA VAL A 66 -9.27 22.28 -14.37
C VAL A 66 -9.88 22.68 -15.71
N PRO A 67 -10.04 21.73 -16.66
CA PRO A 67 -10.65 22.02 -17.95
C PRO A 67 -12.14 22.34 -17.79
N ILE A 68 -12.61 23.36 -18.51
CA ILE A 68 -14.03 23.78 -18.52
C ILE A 68 -14.71 23.61 -19.88
N GLY A 69 -14.07 22.84 -20.77
CA GLY A 69 -14.51 22.67 -22.16
C GLY A 69 -13.92 23.74 -23.09
N SER A 70 -13.96 23.46 -24.39
CA SER A 70 -13.41 24.34 -25.45
C SER A 70 -11.90 24.62 -25.34
N GLY A 71 -11.14 23.79 -24.61
CA GLY A 71 -9.71 23.97 -24.40
C GLY A 71 -9.34 25.05 -23.36
N ALA A 72 -10.32 25.66 -22.70
CA ALA A 72 -10.09 26.61 -21.63
C ALA A 72 -9.95 25.90 -20.27
N GLU A 73 -9.09 26.44 -19.41
CA GLU A 73 -8.89 25.99 -18.03
C GLU A 73 -9.26 27.11 -17.06
N ARG A 74 -9.72 26.74 -15.85
CA ARG A 74 -9.94 27.68 -14.75
C ARG A 74 -9.26 27.21 -13.47
N PRO A 75 -8.80 28.13 -12.61
CA PRO A 75 -8.34 27.78 -11.27
C PRO A 75 -9.55 27.37 -10.40
N VAL A 76 -9.38 26.29 -9.65
CA VAL A 76 -10.32 25.84 -8.62
C VAL A 76 -9.56 25.62 -7.32
N ASP A 77 -9.97 26.35 -6.28
CA ASP A 77 -9.45 26.22 -4.92
C ASP A 77 -9.52 24.77 -4.46
N THR A 78 -8.36 24.14 -4.27
CA THR A 78 -8.20 22.71 -4.01
C THR A 78 -7.23 22.52 -2.85
N ILE A 79 -7.37 21.41 -2.13
CA ILE A 79 -6.41 21.03 -1.10
C ILE A 79 -5.68 19.79 -1.60
N TYR A 80 -4.36 19.88 -1.71
CA TYR A 80 -3.50 18.72 -1.90
C TYR A 80 -3.30 18.02 -0.58
N LEU A 81 -3.56 16.71 -0.60
CA LEU A 81 -3.64 15.86 0.56
C LEU A 81 -2.49 14.87 0.52
N SER A 82 -1.81 14.67 1.65
CA SER A 82 -0.94 13.51 1.81
C SER A 82 -1.77 12.24 1.97
N ARG A 83 -1.11 11.08 1.86
CA ARG A 83 -1.72 9.78 2.18
C ARG A 83 -2.34 9.75 3.58
N TYR A 84 -1.61 10.28 4.57
CA TYR A 84 -2.10 10.40 5.95
C TYR A 84 -3.39 11.24 6.06
N ALA A 85 -3.45 12.43 5.43
CA ALA A 85 -4.66 13.25 5.38
C ALA A 85 -5.86 12.50 4.77
N CYS A 86 -5.64 11.75 3.68
CA CYS A 86 -6.71 10.95 3.06
C CYS A 86 -7.30 9.94 4.05
N TYR A 87 -6.48 9.32 4.90
CA TYR A 87 -6.93 8.36 5.91
C TYR A 87 -7.76 9.05 6.99
N LEU A 88 -7.30 10.19 7.50
CA LEU A 88 -8.05 10.97 8.49
C LEU A 88 -9.39 11.47 7.94
N ILE A 89 -9.44 11.89 6.67
CA ILE A 89 -10.69 12.29 6.02
C ILE A 89 -11.69 11.13 6.04
N VAL A 90 -11.30 9.93 5.61
CA VAL A 90 -12.19 8.76 5.56
C VAL A 90 -12.65 8.32 6.95
N GLN A 91 -11.78 8.43 7.97
CA GLN A 91 -12.13 8.16 9.35
C GLN A 91 -13.19 9.14 9.89
N ASN A 92 -13.19 10.39 9.41
CA ASN A 92 -14.11 11.45 9.82
C ASN A 92 -15.31 11.64 8.87
N SER A 93 -15.37 10.89 7.76
CA SER A 93 -16.45 10.92 6.77
C SER A 93 -17.73 10.24 7.26
N ASP A 94 -18.83 10.45 6.54
CA ASP A 94 -20.15 9.87 6.84
C ASP A 94 -20.16 8.34 6.61
N PRO A 95 -20.31 7.52 7.67
CA PRO A 95 -20.28 6.06 7.54
C PRO A 95 -21.52 5.48 6.86
N THR A 96 -22.58 6.28 6.65
CA THR A 96 -23.77 5.82 5.88
C THR A 96 -23.46 5.66 4.38
N LYS A 97 -22.35 6.24 3.90
CA LYS A 97 -21.86 6.06 2.53
C LYS A 97 -21.06 4.76 2.42
N VAL A 98 -21.49 3.87 1.53
CA VAL A 98 -20.88 2.53 1.35
C VAL A 98 -19.40 2.62 0.97
N VAL A 99 -18.99 3.61 0.17
CA VAL A 99 -17.57 3.83 -0.19
C VAL A 99 -16.71 4.18 1.02
N VAL A 100 -17.23 5.00 1.94
CA VAL A 100 -16.56 5.36 3.20
C VAL A 100 -16.44 4.14 4.10
N ALA A 101 -17.54 3.40 4.30
CA ALA A 101 -17.55 2.18 5.12
C ALA A 101 -16.57 1.11 4.61
N LYS A 102 -16.43 0.97 3.29
CA LYS A 102 -15.42 0.09 2.66
C LYS A 102 -14.00 0.57 2.95
N GLY A 103 -13.74 1.87 2.87
CA GLY A 103 -12.46 2.47 3.24
C GLY A 103 -12.09 2.22 4.71
N GLN A 104 -13.04 2.43 5.63
CA GLN A 104 -12.86 2.14 7.05
C GLN A 104 -12.60 0.64 7.31
N THR A 105 -13.34 -0.24 6.64
CA THR A 105 -13.12 -1.70 6.70
C THR A 105 -11.73 -2.08 6.19
N TYR A 106 -11.30 -1.48 5.08
CA TYR A 106 -9.96 -1.68 4.55
C TYR A 106 -8.90 -1.30 5.59
N PHE A 107 -9.02 -0.14 6.26
CA PHE A 107 -8.08 0.25 7.30
C PHE A 107 -8.08 -0.71 8.48
N ALA A 108 -9.24 -1.13 8.98
CA ALA A 108 -9.32 -2.12 10.05
C ALA A 108 -8.59 -3.43 9.70
N ILE A 109 -8.76 -3.92 8.47
CA ILE A 109 -8.07 -5.12 7.99
C ILE A 109 -6.56 -4.88 7.84
N GLN A 110 -6.15 -3.74 7.29
CA GLN A 110 -4.72 -3.45 7.10
C GLN A 110 -4.00 -3.25 8.43
N THR A 111 -4.59 -2.53 9.38
CA THR A 111 -4.05 -2.42 10.74
C THR A 111 -3.89 -3.78 11.38
N ARG A 112 -4.91 -4.65 11.29
CA ARG A 112 -4.81 -6.03 11.81
C ARG A 112 -3.70 -6.85 11.15
N ARG A 113 -3.50 -6.68 9.83
CA ARG A 113 -2.41 -7.34 9.11
C ARG A 113 -1.05 -6.83 9.58
N GLN A 114 -0.91 -5.53 9.77
CA GLN A 114 0.33 -4.91 10.25
C GLN A 114 0.64 -5.33 11.69
N GLU A 115 -0.34 -5.26 12.60
CA GLU A 115 -0.20 -5.78 13.97
C GLU A 115 0.25 -7.24 13.98
N ASN A 116 -0.40 -8.09 13.17
CA ASN A 116 -0.01 -9.50 13.09
C ASN A 116 1.41 -9.66 12.53
N ALA A 117 1.81 -8.86 11.54
CA ALA A 117 3.16 -8.90 10.98
C ALA A 117 4.22 -8.45 12.00
N GLU A 118 3.93 -7.40 12.78
CA GLU A 118 4.81 -6.90 13.84
C GLU A 118 4.88 -7.87 15.04
N ASN A 119 3.80 -8.62 15.29
CA ASN A 119 3.74 -9.70 16.27
C ASN A 119 4.43 -11.00 15.80
N ILE A 120 4.92 -11.10 14.55
CA ILE A 120 5.86 -12.14 14.14
C ILE A 120 7.25 -11.76 14.67
N LYS A 121 7.43 -11.83 15.98
CA LYS A 121 8.74 -11.87 16.65
C LYS A 121 8.77 -13.11 17.56
N GLY A 122 9.73 -13.99 17.32
CA GLY A 122 9.94 -15.24 18.07
C GLY A 122 10.05 -16.47 17.15
N GLU A 123 11.02 -17.36 17.45
CA GLU A 123 11.36 -18.56 16.65
C GLU A 123 10.15 -19.43 16.30
N GLY A 124 9.17 -19.55 17.21
CA GLY A 124 7.94 -20.32 16.97
C GLY A 124 7.06 -19.79 15.85
N ASN A 125 6.88 -18.46 15.76
CA ASN A 125 6.05 -17.83 14.73
C ASN A 125 6.78 -17.77 13.38
N ALA A 126 8.11 -17.60 13.39
CA ALA A 126 8.93 -17.74 12.19
C ALA A 126 8.86 -19.17 11.65
N ASN A 127 8.94 -20.18 12.51
CA ASN A 127 8.79 -21.59 12.12
C ASN A 127 7.41 -21.89 11.55
N LEU A 128 6.34 -21.31 12.11
CA LEU A 128 4.99 -21.47 11.56
C LEU A 128 4.82 -20.77 10.21
N ALA A 129 5.37 -19.56 10.06
CA ALA A 129 5.35 -18.84 8.78
C ALA A 129 6.15 -19.60 7.70
N HIS A 130 7.35 -20.08 8.04
CA HIS A 130 8.17 -20.93 7.16
C HIS A 130 7.46 -22.24 6.82
N PHE A 131 6.78 -22.87 7.78
CA PHE A 131 5.98 -24.06 7.55
C PHE A 131 4.86 -23.79 6.56
N ASN A 132 4.07 -22.72 6.77
CA ASN A 132 2.95 -22.36 5.89
C ASN A 132 3.40 -21.99 4.48
N VAL A 133 4.50 -21.25 4.35
CA VAL A 133 5.12 -20.93 3.05
C VAL A 133 5.62 -22.22 2.39
N GLY A 134 6.31 -23.09 3.14
CA GLY A 134 6.79 -24.38 2.66
C GLY A 134 5.66 -25.30 2.18
N GLN A 135 4.54 -25.36 2.90
CA GLN A 135 3.33 -26.11 2.47
C GLN A 135 2.81 -25.58 1.13
N LYS A 136 2.75 -24.26 0.96
CA LYS A 136 2.24 -23.64 -0.27
C LYS A 136 3.15 -23.91 -1.47
N VAL A 137 4.47 -23.81 -1.27
CA VAL A 137 5.46 -24.14 -2.30
C VAL A 137 5.36 -25.63 -2.69
N ARG A 138 5.29 -26.53 -1.70
CA ARG A 138 5.12 -27.98 -1.92
C ARG A 138 3.87 -28.32 -2.71
N ASN A 139 2.71 -27.79 -2.31
CA ASN A 139 1.46 -28.00 -3.03
C ASN A 139 1.54 -27.49 -4.48
N THR A 140 2.26 -26.39 -4.70
CA THR A 140 2.45 -25.83 -6.04
C THR A 140 3.34 -26.75 -6.88
N ILE A 141 4.47 -27.24 -6.34
CA ILE A 141 5.36 -28.19 -7.02
C ILE A 141 4.60 -29.47 -7.43
N VAL A 142 3.80 -30.03 -6.51
CA VAL A 142 2.94 -31.19 -6.81
C VAL A 142 1.96 -30.88 -7.94
N SER A 143 1.27 -29.73 -7.88
CA SER A 143 0.30 -29.32 -8.91
C SER A 143 0.92 -29.10 -10.29
N LEU A 144 2.21 -28.73 -10.34
CA LEU A 144 2.98 -28.53 -11.57
C LEU A 144 3.70 -29.80 -12.03
N GLY A 145 3.55 -30.93 -11.31
CA GLY A 145 4.24 -32.19 -11.60
C GLY A 145 5.76 -32.15 -11.40
N GLY A 146 6.25 -31.23 -10.58
CA GLY A 146 7.67 -31.09 -10.25
C GLY A 146 8.14 -32.05 -9.15
N THR A 147 9.45 -32.26 -9.07
CA THR A 147 10.08 -33.08 -8.01
C THR A 147 10.14 -32.31 -6.69
N MET A 148 9.84 -33.00 -5.58
CA MET A 148 9.77 -32.39 -4.26
C MET A 148 11.16 -32.05 -3.69
N PRO A 149 11.33 -30.93 -2.97
CA PRO A 149 12.63 -30.50 -2.45
C PRO A 149 13.33 -31.54 -1.55
N GLU A 150 12.58 -32.34 -0.80
CA GLU A 150 13.07 -33.43 0.05
C GLU A 150 13.54 -34.67 -0.73
N GLU A 151 13.11 -34.80 -1.99
CA GLU A 151 13.52 -35.87 -2.90
C GLU A 151 14.71 -35.44 -3.78
N LEU A 152 15.06 -34.16 -3.75
CA LEU A 152 16.26 -33.69 -4.43
C LEU A 152 17.50 -34.27 -3.72
N PRO A 153 18.49 -34.76 -4.48
CA PRO A 153 19.74 -35.20 -3.88
C PRO A 153 20.33 -34.03 -3.11
N THR A 154 20.74 -34.28 -1.86
CA THR A 154 21.44 -33.28 -1.08
C THR A 154 22.67 -32.82 -1.86
N PRO A 155 22.83 -31.50 -2.11
CA PRO A 155 24.02 -31.02 -2.79
C PRO A 155 25.26 -31.49 -2.01
N ASP A 156 26.27 -31.97 -2.73
CA ASP A 156 27.54 -32.30 -2.10
C ASP A 156 28.02 -31.12 -1.25
N ALA A 157 28.52 -31.40 -0.04
CA ALA A 157 29.09 -30.38 0.84
C ALA A 157 30.04 -29.46 0.04
N ILE A 158 30.00 -28.15 0.31
CA ILE A 158 30.68 -27.10 -0.47
C ILE A 158 32.15 -27.46 -0.79
N GLY A 159 32.86 -28.12 0.12
CA GLY A 159 34.25 -28.58 -0.10
C GLY A 159 34.42 -29.58 -1.25
N LYS A 160 33.43 -30.44 -1.54
CA LYS A 160 33.45 -31.34 -2.72
C LYS A 160 33.16 -30.58 -4.01
N ALA A 161 32.32 -29.54 -3.96
CA ALA A 161 32.04 -28.66 -5.11
C ALA A 161 33.31 -27.89 -5.53
N GLU A 162 34.07 -27.36 -4.57
CA GLU A 162 35.37 -26.71 -4.84
C GLU A 162 36.39 -27.67 -5.46
N THR A 163 36.41 -28.93 -5.00
CA THR A 163 37.31 -29.96 -5.52
C THR A 163 37.02 -30.28 -7.00
N ARG A 164 35.75 -30.30 -7.42
CA ARG A 164 35.35 -30.46 -8.84
C ARG A 164 35.68 -29.24 -9.70
N ILE A 165 35.54 -28.04 -9.15
CA ILE A 165 35.91 -26.79 -9.84
C ILE A 165 37.44 -26.74 -10.07
N ARG A 166 38.23 -27.25 -9.11
CA ARG A 166 39.69 -27.37 -9.25
C ARG A 166 40.11 -28.45 -10.26
N SER A 167 39.47 -29.62 -10.28
CA SER A 167 39.80 -30.70 -11.21
C SER A 167 39.41 -30.36 -12.65
N SER A 168 38.26 -29.73 -12.87
CA SER A 168 37.82 -29.25 -14.19
C SER A 168 38.69 -28.13 -14.76
N LYS A 169 39.26 -27.26 -13.91
CA LYS A 169 40.29 -26.27 -14.31
C LYS A 169 41.64 -26.91 -14.68
N LYS A 170 41.99 -28.08 -14.12
CA LYS A 170 43.22 -28.81 -14.48
C LYS A 170 43.14 -29.55 -15.80
N ILE A 171 41.94 -29.93 -16.26
CA ILE A 171 41.73 -30.68 -17.51
C ILE A 171 41.71 -29.75 -18.75
N LYS A 172 41.50 -28.44 -18.55
CA LYS A 172 41.51 -27.41 -19.62
C LYS A 172 42.87 -26.72 -19.81
N LYS A 173 43.97 -27.33 -19.36
CA LYS A 173 45.34 -26.85 -19.53
C LYS A 173 46.17 -27.95 -20.16
#